data_AF-A0A2V6KAT5-F1
#
_entry.id   AF-A0A2V6KAT5-F1
#
_cell.length_a   1.000
_cell.length_b   1.000
_cell.length_c   1.000
_cell.angle_alpha   90.00
_cell.angle_beta   90.00
_cell.angle_gamma   90.00
#
_symmetry.space_group_name_H-M   'P 1'
#
loop_
_entity.id
_entity.type
_entity.pdbx_description
1 polymer ?
#
loop_
_entity_poly.entity_id
_entity_poly.type
_entity_poly.pdbx_seq_one_letter_code
_entity_poly.pdbx_strand_id
1 'polypeptide(L)' 'IHALAPVCAHCHCRIVGHGVEADGQIFCCVHCARRAGRTELKDRA' A
#
# COMPACT_ATOMS: atom_id res chain seq x y z
N ILE A 1 -10.72 -19.10 4.79
CA ILE A 1 -9.47 -18.43 5.22
C ILE A 1 -9.83 -16.98 5.56
N HIS A 2 -9.41 -16.42 6.70
CA HIS A 2 -9.57 -14.98 6.92
C HIS A 2 -8.43 -14.29 6.18
N ALA A 3 -8.73 -13.50 5.15
CA ALA A 3 -7.71 -12.72 4.46
C ALA A 3 -7.16 -11.69 5.44
N LEU A 4 -5.90 -11.85 5.84
CA LEU A 4 -5.24 -10.83 6.64
C LEU A 4 -5.07 -9.59 5.76
N ALA A 5 -5.53 -8.45 6.26
CA ALA A 5 -5.28 -7.17 5.63
C ALA A 5 -3.76 -6.99 5.42
N PRO A 6 -3.33 -6.61 4.22
CA PRO A 6 -1.91 -6.47 3.95
C PRO A 6 -1.34 -5.26 4.70
N VAL A 7 -0.02 -5.23 4.84
CA VAL A 7 0.70 -4.24 5.64
C VAL A 7 1.38 -3.24 4.71
N CYS A 8 1.32 -1.96 5.06
CA CYS A 8 2.00 -0.90 4.33
C CYS A 8 3.53 -1.09 4.41
N ALA A 9 4.21 -1.16 3.27
CA ALA A 9 5.66 -1.33 3.20
C ALA A 9 6.47 -0.12 3.72
N HIS A 10 5.82 1.02 3.96
CA HIS A 10 6.47 2.23 4.47
C HIS A 10 6.22 2.47 5.97
N CYS A 11 4.95 2.44 6.41
CA CYS A 11 4.59 2.76 7.80
C CYS A 11 4.22 1.54 8.66
N HIS A 12 4.20 0.34 8.07
CA HIS A 12 3.85 -0.92 8.75
C HIS A 12 2.46 -0.98 9.40
N CYS A 13 1.58 -0.03 9.10
CA CYS A 13 0.17 -0.11 9.48
C CYS A 13 -0.57 -1.13 8.60
N ARG A 14 -1.58 -1.80 9.16
CA ARG A 14 -2.52 -2.61 8.38
C ARG A 14 -3.35 -1.72 7.47
N ILE A 15 -3.47 -2.12 6.22
CA ILE A 15 -4.26 -1.41 5.21
C ILE A 15 -5.72 -1.79 5.41
N VAL A 16 -6.52 -0.83 5.87
CA VAL A 16 -7.97 -0.97 6.05
C VAL A 16 -8.64 -0.09 5.00
N GLY A 17 -9.26 -0.73 3.99
CA GLY A 17 -9.83 -0.05 2.82
C GLY A 17 -9.01 -0.26 1.55
N HIS A 18 -8.85 0.81 0.75
CA HIS A 18 -8.12 0.78 -0.52
C HIS A 18 -6.63 1.07 -0.30
N GLY A 19 -5.77 0.12 -0.68
CA GLY A 19 -4.32 0.30 -0.69
C GLY A 19 -3.84 0.64 -2.10
N VAL A 20 -2.75 1.40 -2.19
CA VAL A 20 -2.07 1.61 -3.48
C VAL A 20 -0.96 0.58 -3.64
N GLU A 21 -0.83 -0.01 -4.82
CA GLU A 21 0.27 -0.91 -5.17
C GLU A 21 1.28 -0.20 -6.06
N ALA A 22 2.56 -0.40 -5.79
CA ALA A 22 3.63 0.05 -6.66
C ALA A 22 4.76 -0.97 -6.67
N ASP A 23 5.06 -1.51 -7.84
CA ASP A 23 6.20 -2.42 -8.06
C ASP A 23 6.21 -3.56 -7.01
N GLY A 24 5.06 -4.26 -6.92
CA GLY A 24 4.86 -5.42 -6.03
C GLY A 24 4.69 -5.09 -4.54
N GLN A 25 4.81 -3.84 -4.13
CA GLN A 25 4.62 -3.41 -2.74
C GLN A 25 3.29 -2.70 -2.56
N ILE A 26 2.64 -2.92 -1.43
CA ILE A 26 1.38 -2.25 -1.09
C ILE A 26 1.61 -1.18 -0.01
N PHE A 27 0.87 -0.09 -0.13
CA PHE A 27 0.95 1.05 0.78
C PHE A 27 -0.46 1.47 1.21
N CYS A 28 -0.58 1.98 2.44
CA CYS A 28 -1.86 2.44 2.96
C CYS A 28 -2.38 3.71 2.25
N CYS A 29 -1.50 4.46 1.58
CA CYS A 29 -1.86 5.69 0.86
C CYS A 29 -0.77 6.12 -0.13
N VAL A 30 -1.14 7.03 -1.03
CA VAL A 30 -0.25 7.67 -2.02
C VAL A 30 0.97 8.34 -1.36
N HIS A 31 0.79 8.98 -0.21
CA HIS A 31 1.89 9.62 0.51
C HIS A 31 2.94 8.58 0.92
N CYS A 32 2.54 7.47 1.54
CA CYS A 32 3.47 6.41 1.93
C CYS A 32 4.23 5.83 0.75
N ALA A 33 3.54 5.61 -0.37
CA ALA A 33 4.18 5.10 -1.58
C ALA A 33 5.18 6.10 -2.16
N ARG A 34 4.82 7.39 -2.26
CA ARG A 34 5.74 8.46 -2.70
C ARG A 34 6.95 8.61 -1.78
N ARG A 35 6.76 8.49 -0.46
CA ARG A 35 7.84 8.57 0.53
C ARG A 35 8.79 7.37 0.44
N ALA A 36 8.28 6.23 -0.02
CA ALA A 36 9.08 5.07 -0.37
C ALA A 36 9.73 5.18 -1.77
N GLY A 37 9.69 6.36 -2.41
CA GLY A 37 10.27 6.60 -3.73
C GLY A 37 9.45 6.02 -4.89
N ARG A 38 8.19 5.63 -4.64
CA ARG A 38 7.30 5.07 -5.67
C ARG A 38 6.47 6.18 -6.29
N THR A 39 6.74 6.46 -7.55
CA THR A 39 6.05 7.48 -8.35
C THR A 39 4.91 6.88 -9.20
N GLU A 40 5.05 5.63 -9.60
CA GLU A 40 4.02 4.87 -10.33
C GLU A 40 3.16 4.08 -9.35
N LEU A 41 1.93 4.53 -9.15
CA LEU A 41 0.97 3.95 -8.21
C LEU A 41 -0.23 3.41 -8.96
N LYS A 42 -0.54 2.14 -8.75
CA LYS A 42 -1.77 1.50 -9.22
C LYS A 42 -2.78 1.48 -8.07
N ASP A 43 -3.94 2.05 -8.34
CA ASP A 43 -5.07 1.95 -7.43
C ASP A 43 -5.64 0.53 -7.47
N ARG A 44 -5.93 -0.02 -6.29
CA ARG A 44 -6.68 -1.27 -6.16
C ARG A 44 -8.08 -0.92 -5.63
N ALA A 45 -8.96 -0.52 -6.54
CA ALA A 45 -10.40 -0.42 -6.32
C ALA A 45 -11.07 -1.80 -6.44
#